data_AF-A0A967MUU9-F1
#
_entry.id   AF-A0A967MUU9-F1
#
_cell.length_a   1.000
_cell.length_b   1.000
_cell.length_c   1.000
_cell.angle_alpha   90.00
_cell.angle_beta   90.00
_cell.angle_gamma   90.00
#
_symmetry.space_group_name_H-M   'P 1'
#
loop_
_entity.id
_entity.type
_entity.pdbx_description
1 polymer ?
#
loop_
_entity_poly.entity_id
_entity_poly.type
_entity_poly.pdbx_seq_one_letter_code
_entity_poly.pdbx_strand_id
1 'polypeptide(L)'
;PAADVPASALADAPAALPATPTPEATLGPTSEPTGPPPGTNPLTGLPVREALLVHPPLLVTVSNETEAVRPWSGLSMADHVWEAQIEGLARTSLTAVFLSHAPTRVGAVRGAHLIDLDELVPMYHGVLVTAGGSTNGGAGGPPRIVELLAAAPWAERVISPERGFAEPYLTRIADFPTAGVSFWNTVFADAAAVWRWARGEGFTAKDAPAGLAFAAEAPRGGKITRTVLVDYPQFGPKREWVYDEARGRWLSSTDDVPDSDTLAEGQLAFDNVVILF
;
A
#
# COMPACT_ATOMS: atom_id res chain seq x y z
N PRO A 1 -48.75 -10.33 -54.41
CA PRO A 1 -48.46 -10.25 -52.95
C PRO A 1 -46.97 -9.92 -52.75
N ALA A 2 -46.66 -8.63 -52.77
CA ALA A 2 -45.34 -8.11 -52.43
C ALA A 2 -45.48 -7.49 -51.03
N ALA A 3 -44.64 -7.96 -50.11
CA ALA A 3 -44.69 -7.62 -48.69
C ALA A 3 -44.18 -6.20 -48.44
N ASP A 4 -44.91 -5.52 -47.57
CA ASP A 4 -44.55 -4.26 -46.92
C ASP A 4 -43.37 -4.53 -45.96
N VAL A 5 -42.30 -3.72 -46.05
CA VAL A 5 -41.27 -3.65 -44.99
C VAL A 5 -41.04 -2.17 -44.70
N PRO A 6 -41.28 -1.71 -43.46
CA PRO A 6 -41.20 -0.30 -43.14
C PRO A 6 -39.74 0.19 -43.06
N ALA A 7 -39.59 1.48 -43.33
CA ALA A 7 -38.32 2.20 -43.27
C ALA A 7 -37.72 2.18 -41.85
N SER A 8 -36.40 2.01 -41.85
CA SER A 8 -35.47 2.01 -40.72
C SER A 8 -35.69 3.20 -39.77
N ALA A 9 -35.93 2.90 -38.49
CA ALA A 9 -35.74 3.84 -37.40
C ALA A 9 -34.23 4.06 -37.19
N LEU A 10 -33.76 5.28 -37.45
CA LEU A 10 -32.45 5.75 -37.04
C LEU A 10 -32.38 5.72 -35.51
N ALA A 11 -31.47 4.91 -34.99
CA ALA A 11 -31.15 4.82 -33.58
C ALA A 11 -30.53 6.14 -33.08
N ASP A 12 -31.02 6.63 -31.94
CA ASP A 12 -30.43 7.74 -31.19
C ASP A 12 -28.97 7.42 -30.84
N ALA A 13 -28.08 8.40 -31.09
CA ALA A 13 -26.69 8.32 -30.69
C ALA A 13 -26.58 8.32 -29.14
N PRO A 14 -25.67 7.51 -28.55
CA PRO A 14 -25.51 7.50 -27.10
C PRO A 14 -24.98 8.85 -26.60
N ALA A 15 -25.62 9.36 -25.55
CA ALA A 15 -25.22 10.59 -24.87
C ALA A 15 -23.77 10.50 -24.39
N ALA A 16 -22.98 11.53 -24.66
CA ALA A 16 -21.61 11.64 -24.19
C ALA A 16 -21.59 11.66 -22.65
N LEU A 17 -20.74 10.81 -22.06
CA LEU A 17 -20.50 10.78 -20.62
C LEU A 17 -19.93 12.13 -20.15
N PRO A 18 -20.32 12.64 -18.97
CA PRO A 18 -19.75 13.86 -18.42
C PRO A 18 -18.25 13.67 -18.14
N ALA A 19 -17.45 14.66 -18.51
CA ALA A 19 -16.02 14.68 -18.21
C ALA A 19 -15.78 14.71 -16.69
N THR A 20 -14.95 13.80 -16.20
CA THR A 20 -14.46 13.82 -14.81
C THR A 20 -13.68 15.11 -14.57
N PRO A 21 -13.97 15.88 -13.50
CA PRO A 21 -13.19 17.05 -13.17
C PRO A 21 -11.75 16.65 -12.84
N THR A 22 -10.79 17.28 -13.52
CA THR A 22 -9.37 17.22 -13.17
C THR A 22 -9.19 17.83 -11.78
N PRO A 23 -8.43 17.22 -10.85
CA PRO A 23 -8.18 17.83 -9.56
C PRO A 23 -7.33 19.08 -9.79
N GLU A 24 -7.82 20.22 -9.31
CA GLU A 24 -6.99 21.41 -9.22
C GLU A 24 -5.97 21.17 -8.11
N ALA A 25 -4.67 21.19 -8.45
CA ALA A 25 -3.60 21.03 -7.49
C ALA A 25 -3.70 22.14 -6.44
N THR A 26 -4.18 21.79 -5.25
CA THR A 26 -4.15 22.69 -4.11
C THR A 26 -2.69 22.83 -3.71
N LEU A 27 -2.08 23.98 -4.00
CA LEU A 27 -0.75 24.32 -3.52
C LEU A 27 -0.80 24.36 -1.99
N GLY A 28 -0.22 23.33 -1.35
CA GLY A 28 0.04 23.33 0.08
C GLY A 28 0.99 24.47 0.46
N PRO A 29 1.06 24.86 1.75
CA PRO A 29 1.92 25.94 2.21
C PRO A 29 3.37 25.68 1.78
N THR A 30 3.96 26.63 1.05
CA THR A 30 5.36 26.66 0.65
C THR A 30 6.22 27.12 1.83
N SER A 31 6.45 26.23 2.79
CA SER A 31 7.61 26.32 3.68
C SER A 31 8.74 25.51 3.06
N GLU A 32 9.92 26.09 2.88
CA GLU A 32 11.15 25.33 2.61
C GLU A 32 11.18 24.11 3.55
N PRO A 33 11.49 22.90 3.07
CA PRO A 33 11.56 21.72 3.91
C PRO A 33 12.79 21.86 4.82
N THR A 34 12.61 22.60 5.92
CA THR A 34 13.42 22.40 7.11
C THR A 34 12.99 21.02 7.59
N GLY A 35 13.88 20.04 7.53
CA GLY A 35 13.57 18.67 7.94
C GLY A 35 12.87 18.62 9.30
N PRO A 36 12.13 17.55 9.61
CA PRO A 36 11.36 17.46 10.84
C PRO A 36 12.26 17.71 12.06
N PRO A 37 11.70 18.27 13.16
CA PRO A 37 12.46 18.43 14.40
C PRO A 37 13.15 17.13 14.84
N PRO A 38 14.27 17.18 15.56
CA PRO A 38 14.89 16.00 16.13
C PRO A 38 13.88 15.15 16.92
N GLY A 39 13.89 13.84 16.71
CA GLY A 39 12.94 12.92 17.35
C GLY A 39 11.53 12.90 16.74
N THR A 40 11.33 13.49 15.56
CA THR A 40 10.06 13.43 14.81
C THR A 40 10.17 12.47 13.63
N ASN A 41 9.16 11.63 13.44
CA ASN A 41 9.09 10.76 12.28
C ASN A 41 8.78 11.59 11.00
N PRO A 42 9.64 11.56 9.97
CA PRO A 42 9.42 12.30 8.72
C PRO A 42 8.16 11.88 7.94
N LEU A 43 7.66 10.67 8.17
CA LEU A 43 6.51 10.08 7.50
C LEU A 43 5.18 10.39 8.20
N THR A 44 5.18 10.73 9.49
CA THR A 44 3.93 10.96 10.24
C THR A 44 3.85 12.32 10.93
N GLY A 45 4.98 13.01 11.09
CA GLY A 45 5.05 14.25 11.87
C GLY A 45 4.92 14.03 13.38
N LEU A 46 4.84 12.78 13.84
CA LEU A 46 4.68 12.42 15.25
C LEU A 46 6.02 12.15 15.93
N PRO A 47 6.10 12.29 17.27
CA PRO A 47 7.29 11.88 18.03
C PRO A 47 7.62 10.40 17.83
N VAL A 48 8.91 10.10 17.67
CA VAL A 48 9.43 8.74 17.52
C VAL A 48 10.74 8.58 18.29
N ARG A 49 11.04 7.36 18.71
CA ARG A 49 12.35 7.06 19.31
C ARG A 49 13.44 7.30 18.26
N GLU A 50 14.39 8.17 18.56
CA GLU A 50 15.52 8.49 17.65
C GLU A 50 16.30 7.26 17.19
N ALA A 51 16.37 6.21 18.00
CA ALA A 51 16.99 4.95 17.63
C ALA A 51 16.32 4.23 16.44
N LEU A 52 15.12 4.64 16.04
CA LEU A 52 14.44 4.16 14.82
C LEU A 52 14.76 5.01 13.60
N LEU A 53 15.05 6.30 13.79
CA LEU A 53 15.42 7.23 12.73
C LEU A 53 16.81 6.98 12.14
N VAL A 54 17.45 5.87 12.49
CA VAL A 54 18.71 5.42 11.86
C VAL A 54 18.45 4.38 10.77
N HIS A 55 17.28 3.76 10.76
CA HIS A 55 16.91 2.71 9.81
C HIS A 55 16.22 3.31 8.57
N PRO A 56 16.43 2.73 7.38
CA PRO A 56 15.61 3.09 6.23
C PRO A 56 14.14 2.67 6.49
N PRO A 57 13.16 3.37 5.91
CA PRO A 57 11.78 2.88 5.90
C PRO A 57 11.70 1.46 5.35
N LEU A 58 10.83 0.64 5.95
CA LEU A 58 10.55 -0.71 5.51
C LEU A 58 9.23 -0.74 4.75
N LEU A 59 9.25 -1.18 3.50
CA LEU A 59 8.07 -1.35 2.66
C LEU A 59 7.77 -2.84 2.56
N VAL A 60 6.58 -3.27 2.98
CA VAL A 60 6.15 -4.66 2.89
C VAL A 60 4.93 -4.73 1.99
N THR A 61 5.01 -5.47 0.89
CA THR A 61 3.86 -5.75 0.03
C THR A 61 2.97 -6.78 0.71
N VAL A 62 1.71 -6.43 0.95
CA VAL A 62 0.74 -7.23 1.72
C VAL A 62 -0.45 -7.60 0.83
N SER A 63 -0.84 -8.87 0.86
CA SER A 63 -1.98 -9.39 0.10
C SER A 63 -3.27 -8.65 0.45
N ASN A 64 -4.06 -8.27 -0.55
CA ASN A 64 -5.49 -7.93 -0.39
C ASN A 64 -6.34 -8.67 -1.43
N GLU A 65 -5.92 -9.86 -1.82
CA GLU A 65 -6.53 -10.57 -2.94
C GLU A 65 -7.86 -11.22 -2.61
N THR A 66 -8.06 -11.66 -1.36
CA THR A 66 -9.24 -12.41 -0.92
C THR A 66 -9.55 -12.13 0.56
N GLU A 67 -10.74 -12.50 1.02
CA GLU A 67 -11.10 -12.43 2.44
C GLU A 67 -10.21 -13.34 3.32
N ALA A 68 -9.70 -14.45 2.78
CA ALA A 68 -8.91 -15.44 3.53
C ALA A 68 -7.52 -14.94 3.98
N VAL A 69 -7.08 -13.77 3.50
CA VAL A 69 -5.85 -13.12 4.00
C VAL A 69 -6.12 -12.07 5.08
N ARG A 70 -7.39 -11.85 5.41
CA ARG A 70 -7.84 -10.94 6.48
C ARG A 70 -8.24 -11.76 7.72
N PRO A 71 -8.04 -11.23 8.95
CA PRO A 71 -7.36 -9.97 9.26
C PRO A 71 -5.87 -9.99 8.91
N TRP A 72 -5.34 -8.85 8.48
CA TRP A 72 -3.92 -8.70 8.18
C TRP A 72 -3.07 -8.76 9.45
N SER A 73 -1.76 -8.88 9.31
CA SER A 73 -0.82 -8.70 10.42
C SER A 73 0.00 -7.45 10.23
N GLY A 74 0.04 -6.59 11.25
CA GLY A 74 0.96 -5.47 11.36
C GLY A 74 0.51 -4.14 10.74
N LEU A 75 -0.61 -4.07 10.02
CA LEU A 75 -1.08 -2.83 9.40
C LEU A 75 -1.41 -1.72 10.41
N SER A 76 -1.87 -2.06 11.61
CA SER A 76 -2.14 -1.11 12.71
C SER A 76 -0.90 -0.35 13.20
N MET A 77 0.28 -0.86 12.87
CA MET A 77 1.58 -0.28 13.23
C MET A 77 2.27 0.42 12.07
N ALA A 78 1.70 0.39 10.87
CA ALA A 78 2.25 1.04 9.69
C ALA A 78 2.13 2.56 9.80
N ASP A 79 3.17 3.28 9.36
CA ASP A 79 3.12 4.74 9.24
C ASP A 79 2.30 5.15 8.02
N HIS A 80 2.43 4.41 6.91
CA HIS A 80 1.56 4.53 5.73
C HIS A 80 1.12 3.16 5.24
N VAL A 81 -0.08 3.10 4.66
CA VAL A 81 -0.57 1.94 3.91
C VAL A 81 -1.03 2.45 2.54
N TRP A 82 -0.36 1.99 1.48
CA TRP A 82 -0.77 2.26 0.11
C TRP A 82 -1.66 1.13 -0.36
N GLU A 83 -2.78 1.44 -1.01
CA GLU A 83 -3.59 0.46 -1.72
C GLU A 83 -3.63 0.83 -3.20
N ALA A 84 -3.27 -0.11 -4.06
CA ALA A 84 -3.30 0.07 -5.50
C ALA A 84 -4.10 -1.04 -6.16
N GLN A 85 -4.83 -0.69 -7.22
CA GLN A 85 -5.43 -1.68 -8.09
C GLN A 85 -4.34 -2.38 -8.91
N ILE A 86 -4.41 -3.71 -8.92
CA ILE A 86 -3.45 -4.59 -9.58
C ILE A 86 -4.16 -5.53 -10.56
N GLU A 87 -3.35 -6.33 -11.27
CA GLU A 87 -3.71 -7.51 -12.08
C GLU A 87 -5.13 -7.50 -12.70
N GLY A 88 -5.22 -7.11 -13.98
CA GLY A 88 -6.46 -7.22 -14.75
C GLY A 88 -7.60 -6.31 -14.29
N LEU A 89 -7.32 -5.33 -13.44
CA LEU A 89 -8.31 -4.46 -12.76
C LEU A 89 -9.24 -5.24 -11.83
N ALA A 90 -8.79 -6.38 -11.32
CA ALA A 90 -9.64 -7.32 -10.59
C ALA A 90 -9.27 -7.46 -9.11
N ARG A 91 -8.13 -6.93 -8.66
CA ARG A 91 -7.69 -7.06 -7.25
C ARG A 91 -6.98 -5.79 -6.80
N THR A 92 -6.75 -5.66 -5.51
CA THR A 92 -5.84 -4.66 -4.97
C THR A 92 -4.70 -5.34 -4.20
N SER A 93 -3.58 -4.62 -4.10
CA SER A 93 -2.46 -4.99 -3.25
C SER A 93 -2.18 -3.83 -2.30
N LEU A 94 -1.77 -4.17 -1.09
CA LEU A 94 -1.33 -3.18 -0.11
C LEU A 94 0.20 -3.11 -0.09
N THR A 95 0.74 -1.93 0.23
CA THR A 95 2.15 -1.75 0.60
C THR A 95 2.20 -0.97 1.91
N ALA A 96 2.56 -1.69 2.97
CA ALA A 96 2.66 -1.14 4.32
C ALA A 96 4.08 -0.60 4.56
N VAL A 97 4.16 0.66 4.97
CA VAL A 97 5.43 1.37 5.21
C VAL A 97 5.63 1.56 6.71
N PHE A 98 6.79 1.15 7.21
CA PHE A 98 7.15 1.22 8.62
C PHE A 98 8.43 2.01 8.83
N LEU A 99 8.43 2.86 9.84
CA LEU A 99 9.58 3.57 10.41
C LEU A 99 9.43 3.71 11.93
N SER A 100 8.22 4.01 12.44
CA SER A 100 7.92 4.20 13.88
C SER A 100 7.86 2.91 14.68
N HIS A 101 7.50 1.79 14.07
CA HIS A 101 7.16 0.57 14.77
C HIS A 101 7.77 -0.65 14.09
N ALA A 102 8.24 -1.59 14.91
CA ALA A 102 8.79 -2.86 14.47
C ALA A 102 7.79 -3.99 14.75
N PRO A 103 6.76 -4.20 13.90
CA PRO A 103 5.85 -5.34 14.08
C PRO A 103 6.62 -6.66 14.02
N THR A 104 6.26 -7.58 14.91
CA THR A 104 6.83 -8.95 14.95
C THR A 104 6.37 -9.82 13.78
N ARG A 105 5.31 -9.38 13.09
CA ARG A 105 4.74 -10.07 11.93
C ARG A 105 4.03 -9.07 11.02
N VAL A 106 4.40 -9.09 9.74
CA VAL A 106 3.71 -8.31 8.70
C VAL A 106 3.34 -9.23 7.55
N GLY A 107 2.09 -9.16 7.09
CA GLY A 107 1.66 -9.92 5.92
C GLY A 107 0.19 -10.35 5.92
N ALA A 108 -0.18 -11.31 5.08
CA ALA A 108 0.73 -12.13 4.26
C ALA A 108 1.50 -11.32 3.19
N VAL A 109 2.82 -11.51 3.10
CA VAL A 109 3.68 -10.87 2.10
C VAL A 109 3.36 -11.42 0.71
N ARG A 110 3.17 -10.54 -0.28
CA ARG A 110 2.83 -10.91 -1.66
C ARG A 110 3.71 -10.25 -2.70
N GLY A 111 3.47 -10.57 -3.97
CA GLY A 111 4.31 -10.11 -5.07
C GLY A 111 4.26 -8.59 -5.24
N ALA A 112 5.37 -8.03 -5.68
CA ALA A 112 5.47 -6.60 -5.96
C ALA A 112 4.77 -6.26 -7.30
N HIS A 113 4.45 -4.98 -7.47
CA HIS A 113 3.83 -4.41 -8.65
C HIS A 113 4.59 -3.16 -9.09
N LEU A 114 4.29 -2.63 -10.29
CA LEU A 114 4.99 -1.48 -10.84
C LEU A 114 5.03 -0.28 -9.89
N ILE A 115 3.95 -0.02 -9.15
CA ILE A 115 3.91 1.06 -8.16
C ILE A 115 4.99 0.91 -7.07
N ASP A 116 5.29 -0.32 -6.64
CA ASP A 116 6.34 -0.55 -5.63
C ASP A 116 7.72 -0.20 -6.21
N LEU A 117 7.94 -0.51 -7.48
CA LEU A 117 9.22 -0.33 -8.17
C LEU A 117 9.45 1.12 -8.59
N ASP A 118 8.49 1.70 -9.30
CA ASP A 118 8.66 2.97 -9.99
C ASP A 118 8.39 4.17 -9.07
N GLU A 119 7.55 3.99 -8.05
CA GLU A 119 7.08 5.09 -7.21
C GLU A 119 7.51 4.91 -5.75
N LEU A 120 7.09 3.83 -5.09
CA LEU A 120 7.19 3.74 -3.63
C LEU A 120 8.63 3.56 -3.14
N VAL A 121 9.39 2.59 -3.68
CA VAL A 121 10.79 2.41 -3.24
C VAL A 121 11.63 3.66 -3.56
N PRO A 122 11.55 4.29 -4.75
CA PRO A 122 12.23 5.55 -5.01
C PRO A 122 11.79 6.69 -4.09
N MET A 123 10.50 6.81 -3.77
CA MET A 123 9.97 7.86 -2.90
C MET A 123 10.44 7.72 -1.45
N TYR A 124 10.45 6.50 -0.92
CA TYR A 124 10.84 6.24 0.47
C TYR A 124 12.32 5.92 0.66
N HIS A 125 13.03 5.58 -0.42
CA HIS A 125 14.39 5.03 -0.42
C HIS A 125 14.58 3.87 0.59
N GLY A 126 13.50 3.09 0.76
CA GLY A 126 13.40 2.06 1.78
C GLY A 126 13.94 0.70 1.37
N VAL A 127 13.79 -0.26 2.28
CA VAL A 127 13.97 -1.70 2.02
C VAL A 127 12.63 -2.28 1.62
N LEU A 128 12.57 -2.96 0.47
CA LEU A 128 11.38 -3.63 -0.02
C LEU A 128 11.38 -5.09 0.42
N VAL A 129 10.30 -5.52 1.06
CA VAL A 129 10.01 -6.92 1.37
C VAL A 129 8.85 -7.38 0.51
N THR A 130 9.10 -8.39 -0.31
CA THR A 130 8.13 -8.95 -1.26
C THR A 130 8.24 -10.47 -1.35
N ALA A 131 7.19 -11.12 -1.82
CA ALA A 131 7.16 -12.55 -2.10
C ALA A 131 6.59 -12.79 -3.51
N GLY A 132 7.49 -12.77 -4.48
CA GLY A 132 7.18 -12.97 -5.89
C GLY A 132 6.93 -11.68 -6.67
N GLY A 133 6.32 -11.87 -7.83
CA GLY A 133 6.03 -10.84 -8.83
C GLY A 133 5.82 -11.52 -10.18
N SER A 134 5.21 -10.82 -11.13
CA SER A 134 5.11 -11.37 -12.48
C SER A 134 6.52 -11.56 -13.07
N THR A 135 6.74 -12.70 -13.75
CA THR A 135 8.02 -13.08 -14.37
C THR A 135 7.77 -13.72 -15.72
N ASN A 136 8.74 -13.65 -16.63
CA ASN A 136 8.67 -14.38 -17.89
C ASN A 136 9.12 -15.85 -17.77
N GLY A 137 9.73 -16.27 -16.66
CA GLY A 137 10.12 -17.66 -16.41
C GLY A 137 11.19 -18.26 -17.35
N GLY A 138 11.65 -17.53 -18.38
CA GLY A 138 12.60 -17.96 -19.41
C GLY A 138 12.46 -17.13 -20.70
N ALA A 139 13.55 -16.91 -21.43
CA ALA A 139 13.72 -15.82 -22.42
C ALA A 139 12.63 -15.68 -23.51
N GLY A 140 12.27 -14.42 -23.83
CA GLY A 140 11.54 -14.06 -25.06
C GLY A 140 10.56 -12.88 -24.94
N GLY A 141 10.13 -12.53 -23.72
CA GLY A 141 9.22 -11.39 -23.46
C GLY A 141 9.92 -10.17 -22.87
N PRO A 142 9.27 -8.98 -22.87
CA PRO A 142 9.78 -7.79 -22.17
C PRO A 142 9.88 -8.06 -20.67
N PRO A 143 10.89 -7.51 -19.95
CA PRO A 143 11.07 -7.69 -18.51
C PRO A 143 9.76 -7.49 -17.74
N ARG A 144 9.47 -8.39 -16.80
CA ARG A 144 8.35 -8.24 -15.85
C ARG A 144 8.90 -7.92 -14.47
N ILE A 145 8.02 -7.86 -13.46
CA ILE A 145 8.35 -7.40 -12.11
C ILE A 145 9.61 -8.04 -11.55
N VAL A 146 9.77 -9.37 -11.64
CA VAL A 146 10.94 -10.04 -11.07
C VAL A 146 12.23 -9.60 -11.79
N GLU A 147 12.21 -9.50 -13.11
CA GLU A 147 13.36 -9.04 -13.89
C GLU A 147 13.64 -7.54 -13.67
N LEU A 148 12.60 -6.72 -13.51
CA LEU A 148 12.71 -5.29 -13.21
C LEU A 148 13.28 -5.04 -11.81
N LEU A 149 12.83 -5.80 -10.80
CA LEU A 149 13.40 -5.76 -9.44
C LEU A 149 14.89 -6.14 -9.45
N ALA A 150 15.30 -7.09 -10.28
CA ALA A 150 16.70 -7.49 -10.41
C ALA A 150 17.56 -6.43 -11.11
N ALA A 151 16.98 -5.66 -12.03
CA ALA A 151 17.65 -4.61 -12.78
C ALA A 151 17.63 -3.23 -12.09
N ALA A 152 16.80 -3.06 -11.06
CA ALA A 152 16.65 -1.78 -10.36
C ALA A 152 17.97 -1.32 -9.73
N PRO A 153 18.27 0.00 -9.72
CA PRO A 153 19.51 0.53 -9.14
C PRO A 153 19.59 0.36 -7.61
N TRP A 154 18.48 -0.02 -6.99
CA TRP A 154 18.33 -0.31 -5.56
C TRP A 154 18.05 -1.80 -5.30
N ALA A 155 18.30 -2.68 -6.29
CA ALA A 155 18.01 -4.11 -6.20
C ALA A 155 18.56 -4.77 -4.92
N GLU A 156 19.68 -4.30 -4.39
CA GLU A 156 20.27 -4.75 -3.13
C GLU A 156 19.37 -4.52 -1.90
N ARG A 157 18.38 -3.64 -1.99
CA ARG A 157 17.41 -3.34 -0.93
C ARG A 157 16.16 -4.24 -0.96
N VAL A 158 16.18 -5.31 -1.75
CA VAL A 158 15.04 -6.23 -1.89
C VAL A 158 15.26 -7.52 -1.11
N ILE A 159 14.36 -7.76 -0.15
CA ILE A 159 14.24 -9.02 0.58
C ILE A 159 13.09 -9.81 -0.02
N SER A 160 13.39 -11.02 -0.51
CA SER A 160 12.37 -11.94 -1.00
C SER A 160 12.80 -13.40 -0.90
N PRO A 161 11.86 -14.37 -0.84
CA PRO A 161 12.18 -15.80 -0.90
C PRO A 161 12.95 -16.18 -2.18
N GLU A 162 12.65 -15.54 -3.31
CA GLU A 162 13.32 -15.78 -4.60
C GLU A 162 14.79 -15.36 -4.57
N ARG A 163 15.16 -14.45 -3.67
CA ARG A 163 16.54 -14.02 -3.41
C ARG A 163 17.22 -14.82 -2.29
N GLY A 164 16.57 -15.86 -1.78
CA GLY A 164 17.11 -16.75 -0.74
C GLY A 164 16.87 -16.26 0.69
N PHE A 165 16.09 -15.20 0.90
CA PHE A 165 15.71 -14.79 2.26
C PHE A 165 14.66 -15.73 2.84
N ALA A 166 14.93 -16.21 4.05
CA ALA A 166 14.05 -17.06 4.84
C ALA A 166 14.09 -16.60 6.30
N GLU A 167 13.83 -17.49 7.26
CA GLU A 167 13.95 -17.16 8.68
C GLU A 167 15.36 -16.63 9.01
N PRO A 168 15.49 -15.60 9.85
CA PRO A 168 14.44 -14.98 10.66
C PRO A 168 13.68 -13.83 9.97
N TYR A 169 13.98 -13.52 8.71
CA TYR A 169 13.41 -12.36 8.01
C TYR A 169 11.99 -12.64 7.50
N LEU A 170 11.83 -13.83 6.91
CA LEU A 170 10.61 -14.31 6.28
C LEU A 170 10.28 -15.72 6.80
N THR A 171 9.13 -15.86 7.45
CA THR A 171 8.62 -17.15 7.93
C THR A 171 7.38 -17.53 7.15
N ARG A 172 7.23 -18.83 6.86
CA ARG A 172 5.97 -19.37 6.33
C ARG A 172 5.08 -19.88 7.46
N ILE A 173 3.87 -19.36 7.54
CA ILE A 173 2.85 -19.76 8.52
C ILE A 173 1.65 -20.30 7.74
N ALA A 174 1.44 -21.62 7.79
CA ALA A 174 0.27 -22.25 7.20
C ALA A 174 -0.98 -21.98 8.06
N ASP A 175 -2.16 -22.04 7.44
CA ASP A 175 -3.45 -21.95 8.11
C ASP A 175 -3.65 -20.66 8.95
N PHE A 176 -3.00 -19.57 8.55
CA PHE A 176 -3.04 -18.28 9.23
C PHE A 176 -3.12 -17.12 8.22
N PRO A 177 -3.97 -16.09 8.44
CA PRO A 177 -4.89 -15.94 9.57
C PRO A 177 -6.10 -16.88 9.47
N THR A 178 -6.36 -17.44 8.29
CA THR A 178 -7.46 -18.36 8.02
C THR A 178 -6.93 -19.75 7.67
N ALA A 179 -7.58 -20.80 8.20
CA ALA A 179 -7.27 -22.18 7.84
C ALA A 179 -7.48 -22.43 6.34
N GLY A 180 -6.55 -23.17 5.71
CA GLY A 180 -6.61 -23.49 4.28
C GLY A 180 -6.20 -22.35 3.36
N VAL A 181 -5.64 -21.26 3.88
CA VAL A 181 -5.10 -20.16 3.05
C VAL A 181 -4.05 -20.71 2.07
N SER A 182 -4.07 -20.20 0.83
CA SER A 182 -3.17 -20.70 -0.22
C SER A 182 -1.69 -20.53 0.18
N PHE A 183 -0.83 -21.45 -0.26
CA PHE A 183 0.61 -21.41 0.00
C PHE A 183 1.25 -20.04 -0.32
N TRP A 184 0.75 -19.36 -1.34
CA TRP A 184 1.22 -18.04 -1.76
C TRP A 184 0.96 -16.92 -0.77
N ASN A 185 0.01 -17.11 0.14
CA ASN A 185 -0.38 -16.17 1.20
C ASN A 185 0.08 -16.65 2.59
N THR A 186 1.19 -17.39 2.66
CA THR A 186 1.74 -17.90 3.93
C THR A 186 3.03 -17.21 4.37
N VAL A 187 3.61 -16.31 3.58
CA VAL A 187 4.86 -15.63 3.93
C VAL A 187 4.56 -14.45 4.87
N PHE A 188 5.31 -14.30 5.95
CA PHE A 188 5.21 -13.16 6.87
C PHE A 188 6.60 -12.63 7.20
N ALA A 189 6.72 -11.31 7.30
CA ALA A 189 7.97 -10.63 7.58
C ALA A 189 8.11 -10.24 9.07
N ASP A 190 9.32 -10.32 9.60
CA ASP A 190 9.70 -9.72 10.91
C ASP A 190 10.45 -8.41 10.67
N ALA A 191 9.84 -7.29 11.03
CA ALA A 191 10.40 -5.96 10.74
C ALA A 191 11.73 -5.72 11.46
N ALA A 192 11.87 -6.22 12.69
CA ALA A 192 13.10 -6.04 13.46
C ALA A 192 14.26 -6.85 12.87
N ALA A 193 14.00 -8.06 12.37
CA ALA A 193 14.98 -8.88 11.66
C ALA A 193 15.44 -8.21 10.36
N VAL A 194 14.50 -7.69 9.58
CA VAL A 194 14.80 -6.95 8.34
C VAL A 194 15.66 -5.72 8.62
N TRP A 195 15.31 -4.91 9.63
CA TRP A 195 16.12 -3.74 9.99
C TRP A 195 17.49 -4.06 10.55
N ARG A 196 17.67 -5.20 11.22
CA ARG A 196 19.00 -5.68 11.62
C ARG A 196 19.85 -6.03 10.41
N TRP A 197 19.27 -6.72 9.42
CA TRP A 197 19.95 -7.00 8.15
C TRP A 197 20.30 -5.71 7.41
N ALA A 198 19.35 -4.81 7.24
CA ALA A 198 19.56 -3.54 6.52
C ALA A 198 20.69 -2.71 7.14
N ARG A 199 20.79 -2.69 8.48
CA ARG A 199 21.91 -2.06 9.19
C ARG A 199 23.24 -2.75 8.90
N GLY A 200 23.26 -4.08 8.80
CA GLY A 200 24.45 -4.85 8.45
C GLY A 200 24.96 -4.57 7.04
N GLU A 201 24.05 -4.33 6.09
CA GLU A 201 24.36 -3.89 4.72
C GLU A 201 24.73 -2.40 4.63
N GLY A 202 24.60 -1.65 5.73
CA GLY A 202 24.91 -0.22 5.78
C GLY A 202 23.81 0.68 5.23
N PHE A 203 22.59 0.18 5.01
CA PHE A 203 21.45 1.02 4.65
C PHE A 203 20.98 1.83 5.86
N THR A 204 20.74 3.13 5.67
CA THR A 204 20.39 4.05 6.77
C THR A 204 19.26 5.00 6.39
N ALA A 205 18.68 5.66 7.39
CA ALA A 205 17.67 6.69 7.19
C ALA A 205 18.17 7.93 6.41
N LYS A 206 19.49 8.10 6.21
CA LYS A 206 20.02 9.18 5.35
C LYS A 206 19.51 9.10 3.92
N ASP A 207 19.11 7.90 3.51
CA ASP A 207 18.55 7.68 2.19
C ASP A 207 17.08 8.14 2.15
N ALA A 208 16.37 8.21 3.29
CA ALA A 208 14.94 8.48 3.37
C ALA A 208 14.57 9.92 2.95
N PRO A 209 13.33 10.17 2.49
CA PRO A 209 12.87 11.51 2.10
C PRO A 209 12.98 12.51 3.25
N ALA A 210 13.17 13.79 2.91
CA ALA A 210 13.35 14.91 3.85
C ALA A 210 12.17 15.14 4.81
N GLY A 211 11.05 14.46 4.58
CA GLY A 211 9.81 14.53 5.36
C GLY A 211 8.64 15.08 4.56
N LEU A 212 7.42 14.74 5.00
CA LEU A 212 6.19 15.31 4.48
C LEU A 212 5.79 16.57 5.27
N ALA A 213 4.86 17.34 4.71
CA ALA A 213 4.26 18.47 5.42
C ALA A 213 3.07 18.01 6.27
N PHE A 214 3.04 18.42 7.53
CA PHE A 214 1.96 18.10 8.47
C PHE A 214 1.34 19.36 9.04
N ALA A 215 0.02 19.33 9.25
CA ALA A 215 -0.73 20.37 9.92
C ALA A 215 -1.66 19.76 10.97
N ALA A 216 -1.76 20.40 12.12
CA ALA A 216 -2.69 19.98 13.18
C ALA A 216 -4.16 20.31 12.83
N GLU A 217 -4.37 21.31 11.98
CA GLU A 217 -5.70 21.75 11.54
C GLU A 217 -5.93 21.33 10.08
N ALA A 218 -7.17 20.94 9.78
CA ALA A 218 -7.57 20.67 8.39
C ALA A 218 -7.42 21.94 7.52
N PRO A 219 -6.95 21.81 6.27
CA PRO A 219 -6.86 22.95 5.35
C PRO A 219 -8.20 23.66 5.17
N ARG A 220 -8.16 25.00 5.10
CA ARG A 220 -9.36 25.81 4.87
C ARG A 220 -9.88 25.62 3.43
N GLY A 221 -11.20 25.74 3.26
CA GLY A 221 -11.84 25.67 1.93
C GLY A 221 -12.19 24.25 1.47
N GLY A 222 -11.90 23.23 2.26
CA GLY A 222 -12.30 21.85 1.98
C GLY A 222 -13.80 21.59 2.20
N LYS A 223 -14.29 20.48 1.65
CA LYS A 223 -15.64 19.96 1.90
C LYS A 223 -15.60 19.03 3.12
N ILE A 224 -16.43 19.33 4.13
CA ILE A 224 -16.60 18.44 5.28
C ILE A 224 -17.07 17.07 4.78
N THR A 225 -16.31 16.03 5.12
CA THR A 225 -16.51 14.66 4.66
C THR A 225 -16.44 13.74 5.87
N ARG A 226 -17.41 12.82 5.99
CA ARG A 226 -17.47 11.82 7.07
C ARG A 226 -17.43 10.38 6.57
N THR A 227 -17.59 10.19 5.27
CA THR A 227 -17.53 8.88 4.63
C THR A 227 -16.86 9.04 3.28
N VAL A 228 -15.91 8.17 2.99
CA VAL A 228 -15.26 8.02 1.69
C VAL A 228 -15.45 6.57 1.27
N LEU A 229 -15.86 6.36 0.03
CA LEU A 229 -16.05 5.04 -0.55
C LEU A 229 -15.30 4.97 -1.88
N VAL A 230 -14.54 3.90 -2.05
CA VAL A 230 -13.88 3.55 -3.31
C VAL A 230 -14.34 2.15 -3.70
N ASP A 231 -15.08 2.07 -4.79
CA ASP A 231 -15.54 0.81 -5.36
C ASP A 231 -14.61 0.43 -6.51
N TYR A 232 -13.65 -0.45 -6.24
CA TYR A 232 -12.72 -0.89 -7.28
C TYR A 232 -13.46 -1.72 -8.32
N PRO A 233 -13.19 -1.54 -9.63
CA PRO A 233 -13.95 -2.23 -10.66
C PRO A 233 -13.77 -3.76 -10.62
N GLN A 234 -14.70 -4.44 -11.30
CA GLN A 234 -14.74 -5.90 -11.49
C GLN A 234 -14.78 -6.71 -10.18
N PHE A 235 -13.63 -7.21 -9.74
CA PHE A 235 -13.49 -8.09 -8.57
C PHE A 235 -12.67 -7.41 -7.46
N GLY A 236 -12.31 -6.14 -7.64
CA GLY A 236 -11.67 -5.37 -6.59
C GLY A 236 -12.61 -5.19 -5.40
N PRO A 237 -12.06 -4.99 -4.19
CA PRO A 237 -12.90 -4.84 -3.01
C PRO A 237 -13.62 -3.50 -3.02
N LYS A 238 -14.75 -3.44 -2.30
CA LYS A 238 -15.34 -2.17 -1.91
C LYS A 238 -14.62 -1.67 -0.66
N ARG A 239 -13.95 -0.53 -0.76
CA ARG A 239 -13.30 0.13 0.38
C ARG A 239 -14.18 1.24 0.93
N GLU A 240 -14.35 1.26 2.24
CA GLU A 240 -15.06 2.33 2.94
C GLU A 240 -14.22 2.85 4.11
N TRP A 241 -14.20 4.17 4.26
CA TRP A 241 -13.67 4.84 5.44
C TRP A 241 -14.74 5.73 6.05
N VAL A 242 -15.03 5.55 7.33
CA VAL A 242 -15.98 6.37 8.10
C VAL A 242 -15.24 7.13 9.19
N TYR A 243 -15.41 8.44 9.23
CA TYR A 243 -14.79 9.29 10.24
C TYR A 243 -15.50 9.15 11.58
N ASP A 244 -14.75 8.75 12.60
CA ASP A 244 -15.19 8.68 13.99
C ASP A 244 -14.79 9.97 14.71
N GLU A 245 -15.76 10.84 14.96
CA GLU A 245 -15.54 12.13 15.64
C GLU A 245 -15.06 11.99 17.09
N ALA A 246 -15.43 10.90 17.78
CA ALA A 246 -15.02 10.69 19.17
C ALA A 246 -13.54 10.31 19.25
N ARG A 247 -13.04 9.60 18.23
CA ARG A 247 -11.62 9.19 18.14
C ARG A 247 -10.78 10.15 17.31
N GLY A 248 -11.40 10.96 16.46
CA GLY A 248 -10.71 11.82 15.50
C GLY A 248 -10.03 11.06 14.36
N ARG A 249 -10.49 9.86 14.01
CA ARG A 249 -9.82 8.95 13.05
C ARG A 249 -10.81 8.33 12.06
N TRP A 250 -10.31 7.94 10.90
CA TRP A 250 -11.04 7.24 9.85
C TRP A 250 -10.99 5.73 10.07
N LEU A 251 -12.11 5.13 10.42
CA LEU A 251 -12.27 3.68 10.56
C LEU A 251 -12.41 3.04 9.18
N SER A 252 -11.67 1.97 8.89
CA SER A 252 -11.68 1.33 7.56
C SER A 252 -12.44 0.01 7.53
N SER A 253 -13.10 -0.25 6.40
CA SER A 253 -13.80 -1.49 6.12
C SER A 253 -13.52 -1.96 4.69
N THR A 254 -13.51 -3.28 4.50
CA THR A 254 -13.42 -3.94 3.19
C THR A 254 -14.64 -4.83 3.01
N ASP A 255 -15.37 -4.65 1.91
CA ASP A 255 -16.56 -5.45 1.58
C ASP A 255 -17.58 -5.49 2.73
N ASP A 256 -17.84 -4.32 3.35
CA ASP A 256 -18.72 -4.14 4.52
C ASP A 256 -18.26 -4.81 5.83
N VAL A 257 -17.04 -5.36 5.85
CA VAL A 257 -16.42 -5.96 7.04
C VAL A 257 -15.41 -4.98 7.63
N PRO A 258 -15.50 -4.62 8.94
CA PRO A 258 -14.49 -3.83 9.62
C PRO A 258 -13.10 -4.44 9.50
N ASP A 259 -12.15 -3.66 8.99
CA ASP A 259 -10.77 -4.13 8.88
C ASP A 259 -10.15 -4.27 10.28
N SER A 260 -9.39 -5.33 10.50
CA SER A 260 -8.70 -5.58 11.77
C SER A 260 -7.30 -6.12 11.54
N ASP A 261 -6.52 -6.15 12.62
CA ASP A 261 -5.13 -6.62 12.64
C ASP A 261 -5.00 -7.77 13.64
N THR A 262 -4.27 -8.82 13.27
CA THR A 262 -4.02 -9.95 14.18
C THR A 262 -3.14 -9.59 15.38
N LEU A 263 -2.41 -8.47 15.32
CA LEU A 263 -1.50 -8.01 16.35
C LEU A 263 -2.08 -6.91 17.24
N ALA A 264 -3.28 -6.39 16.94
CA ALA A 264 -3.90 -5.31 17.69
C ALA A 264 -5.41 -5.52 17.83
N GLU A 265 -5.97 -5.08 18.95
CA GLU A 265 -7.42 -5.10 19.14
C GLU A 265 -8.08 -3.88 18.47
N GLY A 266 -9.28 -4.09 17.96
CA GLY A 266 -10.11 -3.04 17.37
C GLY A 266 -10.01 -2.94 15.85
N GLN A 267 -10.85 -2.06 15.30
CA GLN A 267 -10.89 -1.77 13.88
C GLN A 267 -9.69 -0.91 13.47
N LEU A 268 -9.11 -1.18 12.30
CA LEU A 268 -8.07 -0.33 11.73
C LEU A 268 -8.60 1.09 11.56
N ALA A 269 -7.78 2.05 11.96
CA ALA A 269 -8.11 3.45 11.96
C ALA A 269 -6.91 4.29 11.52
N PHE A 270 -7.17 5.36 10.77
CA PHE A 270 -6.15 6.20 10.15
C PHE A 270 -6.42 7.68 10.43
N ASP A 271 -5.37 8.47 10.59
CA ASP A 271 -5.53 9.91 10.80
C ASP A 271 -5.84 10.64 9.49
N ASN A 272 -5.37 10.09 8.37
CA ASN A 272 -5.57 10.63 7.02
C ASN A 272 -5.99 9.53 6.05
N VAL A 273 -6.91 9.86 5.13
CA VAL A 273 -7.24 9.04 3.96
C VAL A 273 -6.99 9.91 2.73
N VAL A 274 -6.09 9.46 1.87
CA VAL A 274 -5.69 10.17 0.64
C VAL A 274 -6.05 9.31 -0.56
N ILE A 275 -6.84 9.87 -1.47
CA ILE A 275 -7.22 9.21 -2.72
C ILE A 275 -6.50 9.91 -3.87
N LEU A 276 -5.68 9.14 -4.60
CA LEU A 276 -4.97 9.59 -5.79
C LEU A 276 -5.61 8.94 -7.03
N PHE A 277 -5.75 9.70 -8.12
CA PHE A 277 -6.43 9.28 -9.33
C PHE A 277 -5.75 9.80 -10.59
#